data_AF-A0A2N2GP11-F1
#
_entry.id   AF-A0A2N2GP11-F1
#
_cell.length_a   1.000
_cell.length_b   1.000
_cell.length_c   1.000
_cell.angle_alpha   90.00
_cell.angle_beta   90.00
_cell.angle_gamma   90.00
#
_symmetry.space_group_name_H-M   'P 1'
#
loop_
_entity.id
_entity.type
_entity.pdbx_description
1 polymer ?
#
loop_
_entity_poly.entity_id
_entity_poly.type
_entity_poly.pdbx_seq_one_letter_code
_entity_poly.pdbx_strand_id
1 'polypeptide(L)'
;MHYEGAHIIRPPSEAESIILQVTVGCSHNRCTFCGTYKEERFRIKDQTIVDADLDFAAKYCLRQSRVFLADGDVLALNQPRLVELLTKIKQRLPWVNRVSLYGNAKAIRNKSVDQLLELKTLGLHRVYMGLESGFDPVLAAIDKGADAAQMIEAGQRVKAANLFLSVTALLGIAGATLSQEHAKATGQVLSAMEPNQTGILTLMLLKNTPLYQMERAGEFELPNQYGMLRELRTMVEHLDLKKGQLQSNHASNYLAINARMPRDKEAVLAAIDQALAGQTRLKPEYLRAL
;
A
#
# COMPACT_ATOMS: atom_id res chain seq x y z
N MET A 1 -17.70 9.38 15.12
CA MET A 1 -16.30 9.06 14.81
C MET A 1 -15.49 10.36 14.80
N HIS A 2 -14.42 10.43 15.57
CA HIS A 2 -13.53 11.56 15.71
C HIS A 2 -12.29 11.36 14.83
N TYR A 3 -12.18 12.13 13.77
CA TYR A 3 -11.04 12.09 12.86
C TYR A 3 -10.17 13.32 13.04
N GLU A 4 -8.85 13.11 13.03
CA GLU A 4 -7.83 14.14 13.14
C GLU A 4 -6.97 14.19 11.86
N GLY A 5 -6.51 15.38 11.53
CA GLY A 5 -5.64 15.66 10.39
C GLY A 5 -6.37 15.93 9.08
N ALA A 6 -5.63 16.40 8.09
CA ALA A 6 -6.19 16.90 6.83
C ALA A 6 -6.85 15.79 5.97
N HIS A 7 -6.36 14.55 6.08
CA HIS A 7 -6.74 13.46 5.18
C HIS A 7 -6.85 12.12 5.92
N ILE A 8 -7.93 11.39 5.66
CA ILE A 8 -8.09 9.99 6.03
C ILE A 8 -8.05 9.16 4.75
N ILE A 9 -6.94 8.47 4.53
CA ILE A 9 -6.73 7.64 3.33
C ILE A 9 -7.05 6.19 3.64
N ARG A 10 -7.74 5.53 2.71
CA ARG A 10 -8.02 4.09 2.75
C ARG A 10 -7.90 3.49 1.35
N PRO A 11 -7.54 2.20 1.22
CA PRO A 11 -7.60 1.51 -0.06
C PRO A 11 -9.04 1.44 -0.59
N PRO A 12 -9.28 1.43 -1.91
CA PRO A 12 -10.63 1.30 -2.48
C PRO A 12 -11.39 0.06 -1.97
N SER A 13 -10.66 -1.04 -1.74
CA SER A 13 -11.22 -2.26 -1.15
C SER A 13 -11.81 -2.08 0.26
N GLU A 14 -11.49 -1.00 0.98
CA GLU A 14 -11.97 -0.68 2.32
C GLU A 14 -13.09 0.40 2.31
N ALA A 15 -13.68 0.69 1.14
CA ALA A 15 -14.70 1.74 0.98
C ALA A 15 -15.93 1.60 1.89
N GLU A 16 -16.31 0.36 2.22
CA GLU A 16 -17.47 0.05 3.08
C GLU A 16 -17.07 -0.39 4.49
N SER A 17 -15.80 -0.22 4.86
CA SER A 17 -15.33 -0.55 6.21
C SER A 17 -15.66 0.57 7.20
N ILE A 18 -15.86 0.20 8.47
CA ILE A 18 -15.82 1.15 9.58
C ILE A 18 -14.40 1.71 9.63
N ILE A 19 -14.25 3.02 9.48
CA ILE A 19 -12.94 3.66 9.51
C ILE A 19 -12.67 4.09 10.94
N LEU A 20 -11.74 3.41 11.62
CA LEU A 20 -11.34 3.71 12.99
C LEU A 20 -9.92 4.26 12.98
N GLN A 21 -9.76 5.53 13.33
CA GLN A 21 -8.44 6.14 13.44
C GLN A 21 -7.93 5.95 14.88
N VAL A 22 -6.79 5.28 15.02
CA VAL A 22 -6.13 5.00 16.32
C VAL A 22 -4.74 5.63 16.44
N THR A 23 -4.17 6.02 15.30
CA THR A 23 -2.95 6.81 15.15
C THR A 23 -3.24 7.96 14.21
N VAL A 24 -2.50 9.07 14.35
CA VAL A 24 -2.54 10.17 13.38
C VAL A 24 -1.23 10.20 12.62
N GLY A 25 -1.29 10.27 11.29
CA GLY A 25 -0.11 10.40 10.43
C GLY A 25 0.60 9.09 10.10
N CYS A 26 1.86 9.18 9.66
CA CYS A 26 2.72 8.02 9.35
C CYS A 26 3.95 8.02 10.25
N SER A 27 4.33 6.86 10.82
CA SER A 27 5.51 6.76 11.70
C SER A 27 6.84 7.03 10.99
N HIS A 28 6.88 6.91 9.67
CA HIS A 28 8.04 7.25 8.84
C HIS A 28 7.99 8.69 8.33
N ASN A 29 6.91 9.09 7.63
CA ASN A 29 6.63 10.44 7.10
C ASN A 29 7.74 11.20 6.32
N ARG A 30 8.86 10.56 5.99
CA ARG A 30 9.97 11.23 5.27
C ARG A 30 9.98 11.01 3.76
N CYS A 31 9.18 10.09 3.22
CA CYS A 31 9.15 9.79 1.79
C CYS A 31 9.06 11.07 0.94
N THR A 32 9.88 11.16 -0.10
CA THR A 32 9.99 12.37 -0.95
C THR A 32 8.81 12.56 -1.91
N PHE A 33 8.00 11.52 -2.13
CA PHE A 33 6.87 11.52 -3.06
C PHE A 33 5.49 11.57 -2.38
N CYS A 34 5.41 11.19 -1.10
CA CYS A 34 4.14 11.06 -0.39
C CYS A 34 3.75 12.40 0.26
N GLY A 35 2.62 12.98 -0.15
CA GLY A 35 2.14 14.26 0.37
C GLY A 35 1.09 14.15 1.48
N THR A 36 0.63 12.94 1.83
CA THR A 36 -0.58 12.74 2.65
C THR A 36 -0.48 13.28 4.07
N TYR A 37 0.62 13.02 4.78
CA TYR A 37 0.74 13.29 6.21
C TYR A 37 1.78 14.37 6.53
N LYS A 38 2.17 15.21 5.55
CA LYS A 38 3.27 16.18 5.72
C LYS A 38 3.00 17.27 6.76
N GLU A 39 1.74 17.54 7.06
CA GLU A 39 1.31 18.49 8.10
C GLU A 39 1.12 17.82 9.47
N GLU A 40 1.18 16.49 9.53
CA GLU A 40 0.89 15.71 10.73
C GLU A 40 2.15 15.13 11.37
N ARG A 41 2.26 15.29 12.69
CA ARG A 41 3.22 14.53 13.49
C ARG A 41 2.58 13.20 13.90
N PHE A 42 3.33 12.12 13.71
CA PHE A 42 2.91 10.81 14.15
C PHE A 42 2.63 10.80 15.65
N ARG A 43 1.41 10.40 16.02
CA ARG A 43 0.99 10.25 17.41
C ARG A 43 -0.04 9.15 17.54
N ILE A 44 -0.15 8.63 18.75
CA ILE A 44 -1.19 7.67 19.12
C ILE A 44 -2.35 8.48 19.70
N LYS A 45 -3.59 8.23 19.24
CA LYS A 45 -4.76 8.92 19.79
C LYS A 45 -5.00 8.53 21.24
N ASP A 46 -5.63 9.44 21.97
CA ASP A 46 -6.04 9.17 23.35
C ASP A 46 -7.02 7.98 23.40
N GLN A 47 -6.81 7.08 24.37
CA GLN A 47 -7.61 5.86 24.48
C GLN A 47 -9.09 6.16 24.72
N THR A 48 -9.41 7.24 25.45
CA THR A 48 -10.80 7.65 25.70
C THR A 48 -11.52 8.05 24.42
N ILE A 49 -10.81 8.69 23.49
CA ILE A 49 -11.35 9.04 22.16
C ILE A 49 -11.56 7.78 21.33
N VAL A 50 -10.59 6.86 21.33
CA VAL A 50 -10.70 5.58 20.60
C VAL A 50 -11.87 4.74 21.14
N ASP A 51 -12.06 4.69 22.46
CA ASP A 51 -13.16 3.96 23.09
C ASP A 51 -14.52 4.60 22.75
N ALA A 52 -14.62 5.94 22.75
CA ALA A 52 -15.83 6.65 22.33
C ALA A 52 -16.15 6.42 20.84
N ASP A 53 -15.13 6.33 19.97
CA ASP A 53 -15.28 5.99 18.56
C ASP A 53 -15.79 4.54 18.37
N LEU A 54 -15.28 3.60 19.16
CA LEU A 54 -15.78 2.23 19.17
C LEU A 54 -17.24 2.16 19.63
N ASP A 55 -17.64 2.92 20.66
CA ASP A 55 -19.02 2.95 21.14
C ASP A 55 -19.97 3.58 20.11
N PHE A 56 -19.51 4.63 19.42
CA PHE A 56 -20.23 5.21 18.30
C PHE A 56 -20.43 4.16 17.19
N ALA A 57 -19.36 3.48 16.78
CA ALA A 57 -19.43 2.44 15.76
C ALA A 57 -20.36 1.29 16.19
N ALA A 58 -20.34 0.92 17.47
CA ALA A 58 -21.17 -0.14 18.02
C ALA A 58 -22.68 0.19 17.90
N LYS A 59 -23.02 1.47 18.05
CA LYS A 59 -24.41 1.95 17.98
C LYS A 59 -24.90 2.20 16.56
N TYR A 60 -24.03 2.70 15.67
CA TYR A 60 -24.46 3.27 14.39
C TYR A 60 -23.93 2.54 13.15
N CYS A 61 -22.91 1.69 13.25
CA CYS A 61 -22.25 1.03 12.11
C CYS A 61 -22.60 -0.46 11.97
N LEU A 62 -23.88 -0.81 12.18
CA LEU A 62 -24.36 -2.20 12.21
C LEU A 62 -24.39 -2.90 10.84
N ARG A 63 -24.20 -2.16 9.74
CA ARG A 63 -24.24 -2.71 8.37
C ARG A 63 -22.86 -3.04 7.81
N GLN A 64 -21.80 -2.61 8.48
CA GLN A 64 -20.43 -2.83 8.07
C GLN A 64 -19.86 -4.04 8.81
N SER A 65 -19.37 -5.03 8.07
CA SER A 65 -18.76 -6.25 8.63
C SER A 65 -17.24 -6.18 8.75
N ARG A 66 -16.65 -5.01 8.47
CA ARG A 66 -15.21 -4.79 8.35
C ARG A 66 -14.79 -3.53 9.07
N VAL A 67 -13.60 -3.56 9.68
CA VAL A 67 -12.96 -2.39 10.28
C VAL A 67 -11.63 -2.15 9.56
N PHE A 68 -11.40 -0.91 9.16
CA PHE A 68 -10.11 -0.45 8.68
C PHE A 68 -9.51 0.50 9.73
N LEU A 69 -8.36 0.10 10.28
CA LEU A 69 -7.58 0.95 11.17
C LEU A 69 -6.79 1.94 10.30
N ALA A 70 -7.26 3.18 10.32
CA ALA A 70 -6.80 4.23 9.42
C ALA A 70 -5.41 4.78 9.78
N ASP A 71 -4.91 5.60 8.87
CA ASP A 71 -3.62 6.29 8.88
C ASP A 71 -2.40 5.39 8.62
N GLY A 72 -1.22 6.00 8.56
CA GLY A 72 -0.12 5.50 7.76
C GLY A 72 0.66 4.30 8.31
N ASP A 73 0.56 3.98 9.61
CA ASP A 73 1.29 2.85 10.20
C ASP A 73 0.79 2.43 11.59
N VAL A 74 -0.30 1.67 11.64
CA VAL A 74 -0.90 1.22 12.91
C VAL A 74 -0.04 0.16 13.62
N LEU A 75 0.75 -0.62 12.87
CA LEU A 75 1.65 -1.63 13.45
C LEU A 75 2.81 -1.03 14.27
N ALA A 76 3.04 0.29 14.19
CA ALA A 76 3.98 0.99 15.06
C ALA A 76 3.56 0.96 16.54
N LEU A 77 2.28 0.72 16.84
CA LEU A 77 1.82 0.50 18.22
C LEU A 77 2.54 -0.71 18.85
N ASN A 78 2.84 -0.62 20.15
CA ASN A 78 3.42 -1.76 20.87
C ASN A 78 2.43 -2.94 20.93
N GLN A 79 2.94 -4.15 21.16
CA GLN A 79 2.12 -5.37 21.11
C GLN A 79 0.94 -5.33 22.10
N PRO A 80 1.11 -4.94 23.39
CA PRO A 80 -0.01 -4.90 24.33
C PRO A 80 -1.16 -4.00 23.87
N ARG A 81 -0.86 -2.81 23.31
CA ARG A 81 -1.88 -1.90 22.78
C ARG A 81 -2.62 -2.47 21.58
N LEU A 82 -1.93 -3.17 20.66
CA LEU A 82 -2.56 -3.82 19.52
C LEU A 82 -3.50 -4.95 19.95
N VAL A 83 -3.06 -5.78 20.92
CA VAL A 83 -3.87 -6.85 21.51
C VAL A 83 -5.11 -6.30 22.20
N GLU A 84 -4.96 -5.25 23.02
CA GLU A 84 -6.08 -4.57 23.68
C GLU A 84 -7.07 -4.00 22.66
N LEU A 85 -6.58 -3.29 21.64
CA LEU A 85 -7.41 -2.70 20.59
C LEU A 85 -8.23 -3.74 19.84
N LEU A 86 -7.60 -4.82 19.35
CA LEU A 86 -8.32 -5.86 18.61
C LEU A 86 -9.30 -6.62 19.51
N THR A 87 -8.96 -6.82 20.78
CA THR A 87 -9.87 -7.43 21.77
C THR A 87 -11.11 -6.55 21.98
N LYS A 88 -10.94 -5.24 22.15
CA LYS A 88 -12.06 -4.29 22.28
C LYS A 88 -12.92 -4.27 21.02
N ILE A 89 -12.32 -4.28 19.82
CA ILE A 89 -13.05 -4.36 18.56
C ILE A 89 -13.90 -5.63 18.53
N LYS A 90 -13.33 -6.79 18.86
CA LYS A 90 -14.05 -8.07 18.87
C LYS A 90 -15.20 -8.09 19.88
N GLN A 91 -15.04 -7.46 21.04
CA GLN A 91 -16.05 -7.39 22.09
C GLN A 91 -17.19 -6.42 21.75
N ARG A 92 -16.86 -5.21 21.27
CA ARG A 92 -17.85 -4.14 21.03
C ARG A 92 -18.50 -4.22 19.65
N LEU A 93 -17.81 -4.82 18.68
CA LEU A 93 -18.26 -4.97 17.29
C LEU A 93 -18.28 -6.45 16.88
N PRO A 94 -19.04 -7.35 17.56
CA PRO A 94 -18.94 -8.79 17.38
C PRO A 94 -19.35 -9.30 15.98
N TRP A 95 -20.03 -8.48 15.16
CA TRP A 95 -20.38 -8.81 13.77
C TRP A 95 -19.24 -8.52 12.78
N VAL A 96 -18.19 -7.81 13.21
CA VAL A 96 -17.01 -7.52 12.38
C VAL A 96 -16.19 -8.81 12.24
N ASN A 97 -16.00 -9.25 11.00
CA ASN A 97 -15.26 -10.48 10.69
C ASN A 97 -13.87 -10.22 10.11
N ARG A 98 -13.52 -8.95 9.88
CA ARG A 98 -12.25 -8.57 9.26
C ARG A 98 -11.75 -7.23 9.76
N VAL A 99 -10.54 -7.23 10.33
CA VAL A 99 -9.78 -5.99 10.60
C VAL A 99 -8.62 -5.89 9.60
N SER A 100 -8.45 -4.71 9.02
CA SER A 100 -7.38 -4.38 8.08
C SER A 100 -6.65 -3.11 8.54
N LEU A 101 -5.37 -2.95 8.16
CA LEU A 101 -4.58 -1.75 8.49
C LEU A 101 -3.48 -1.47 7.48
N TYR A 102 -2.94 -0.25 7.48
CA TYR A 102 -1.61 0.02 6.89
C TYR A 102 -0.51 -0.35 7.87
N GLY A 103 0.54 -1.00 7.35
CA GLY A 103 1.75 -1.33 8.10
C GLY A 103 2.99 -1.11 7.25
N ASN A 104 3.93 -0.30 7.73
CA ASN A 104 5.20 -0.12 7.02
C ASN A 104 6.18 -1.27 7.33
N ALA A 105 7.20 -1.43 6.49
CA ALA A 105 8.14 -2.54 6.60
C ALA A 105 8.89 -2.56 7.94
N LYS A 106 9.27 -1.39 8.48
CA LYS A 106 9.97 -1.29 9.78
C LYS A 106 9.08 -1.78 10.92
N ALA A 107 7.83 -1.34 10.99
CA ALA A 107 6.89 -1.75 12.01
C ALA A 107 6.57 -3.25 11.94
N ILE A 108 6.41 -3.79 10.73
CA ILE A 108 6.22 -5.23 10.52
C ILE A 108 7.44 -6.02 11.02
N ARG A 109 8.67 -5.59 10.68
CA ARG A 109 9.91 -6.24 11.15
C ARG A 109 10.16 -6.10 12.65
N ASN A 110 9.52 -5.14 13.32
CA ASN A 110 9.56 -5.02 14.77
C ASN A 110 8.59 -5.98 15.48
N LYS A 111 7.84 -6.80 14.74
CA LYS A 111 6.98 -7.87 15.27
C LYS A 111 7.55 -9.24 14.94
N SER A 112 7.53 -10.14 15.91
CA SER A 112 7.77 -11.56 15.63
C SER A 112 6.60 -12.17 14.86
N VAL A 113 6.83 -13.33 14.22
CA VAL A 113 5.74 -14.08 13.56
C VAL A 113 4.66 -14.47 14.57
N ASP A 114 5.03 -14.88 15.78
CA ASP A 114 4.09 -15.23 16.85
C ASP A 114 3.22 -14.04 17.28
N GLN A 115 3.81 -12.84 17.37
CA GLN A 115 3.06 -11.62 17.66
C GLN A 115 2.07 -11.30 16.55
N LEU A 116 2.45 -11.45 15.28
CA LEU A 116 1.54 -11.25 14.15
C LEU A 116 0.44 -12.31 14.12
N LEU A 117 0.76 -13.56 14.49
CA LEU A 117 -0.21 -14.65 14.61
C LEU A 117 -1.22 -14.38 15.73
N GLU A 118 -0.78 -13.86 16.88
CA GLU A 118 -1.66 -13.40 17.96
C GLU A 118 -2.63 -12.32 17.46
N LEU A 119 -2.15 -11.31 16.74
CA LEU A 119 -3.05 -10.30 16.15
C LEU A 119 -4.04 -10.94 15.17
N LYS A 120 -3.60 -11.96 14.41
CA LYS A 120 -4.49 -12.72 13.53
C LYS A 120 -5.61 -13.43 14.29
N THR A 121 -5.32 -14.11 15.41
CA THR A 121 -6.35 -14.80 16.20
C THR A 121 -7.36 -13.82 16.82
N LEU A 122 -6.95 -12.58 17.03
CA LEU A 122 -7.80 -11.48 17.49
C LEU A 122 -8.59 -10.78 16.37
N GLY A 123 -8.41 -11.16 15.11
CA GLY A 123 -9.23 -10.71 13.97
C GLY A 123 -8.50 -9.82 12.96
N LEU A 124 -7.20 -9.53 13.16
CA LEU A 124 -6.39 -8.93 12.10
C LEU A 124 -6.35 -9.89 10.91
N HIS A 125 -6.74 -9.40 9.74
CA HIS A 125 -6.83 -10.20 8.54
C HIS A 125 -5.88 -9.73 7.46
N ARG A 126 -5.72 -8.41 7.29
CA ARG A 126 -4.98 -7.83 6.17
C ARG A 126 -4.03 -6.72 6.60
N VAL A 127 -2.83 -6.75 6.02
CA VAL A 127 -1.83 -5.69 6.11
C VAL A 127 -1.60 -5.11 4.71
N TYR A 128 -1.82 -3.81 4.57
CA TYR A 128 -1.46 -3.03 3.39
C TYR A 128 -0.05 -2.46 3.59
N MET A 129 0.88 -2.85 2.72
CA MET A 129 2.28 -2.42 2.76
C MET A 129 2.65 -1.72 1.45
N GLY A 130 3.31 -0.56 1.55
CA GLY A 130 3.89 0.12 0.38
C GLY A 130 5.32 -0.33 0.14
N LEU A 131 5.58 -1.01 -0.99
CA LEU A 131 6.92 -1.31 -1.49
C LEU A 131 7.48 -0.09 -2.26
N GLU A 132 6.63 0.51 -3.10
CA GLU A 132 6.94 1.57 -4.08
C GLU A 132 7.93 1.15 -5.18
N SER A 133 9.12 0.68 -4.79
CA SER A 133 10.20 0.22 -5.65
C SER A 133 10.90 -1.00 -5.05
N GLY A 134 11.34 -1.94 -5.88
CA GLY A 134 12.26 -3.02 -5.48
C GLY A 134 13.73 -2.71 -5.72
N PHE A 135 14.07 -1.51 -6.21
CA PHE A 135 15.44 -1.12 -6.52
C PHE A 135 16.00 -0.19 -5.44
N ASP A 136 17.05 -0.64 -4.75
CA ASP A 136 17.63 0.04 -3.58
C ASP A 136 18.07 1.49 -3.83
N PRO A 137 18.72 1.84 -4.95
CA PRO A 137 19.03 3.24 -5.24
C PRO A 137 17.80 4.14 -5.26
N VAL A 138 16.67 3.64 -5.78
CA VAL A 138 15.40 4.38 -5.81
C VAL A 138 14.78 4.43 -4.41
N LEU A 139 14.80 3.33 -3.65
CA LEU A 139 14.32 3.30 -2.26
C LEU A 139 15.07 4.30 -1.37
N ALA A 140 16.39 4.42 -1.56
CA ALA A 140 17.22 5.41 -0.88
C ALA A 140 16.89 6.84 -1.33
N ALA A 141 16.81 7.08 -2.66
CA ALA A 141 16.49 8.39 -3.22
C ALA A 141 15.13 8.92 -2.76
N ILE A 142 14.13 8.04 -2.58
CA ILE A 142 12.81 8.44 -2.09
C ILE A 142 12.68 8.48 -0.57
N ASP A 143 13.79 8.25 0.17
CA ASP A 143 13.82 8.05 1.62
C ASP A 143 12.68 7.14 2.08
N LYS A 144 12.65 5.90 1.57
CA LYS A 144 11.60 4.92 1.95
C LYS A 144 11.80 4.37 3.36
N GLY A 145 13.04 4.43 3.88
CA GLY A 145 13.40 3.92 5.20
C GLY A 145 13.57 2.39 5.29
N ALA A 146 13.62 1.70 4.15
CA ALA A 146 13.95 0.27 4.05
C ALA A 146 14.49 -0.08 2.66
N ASP A 147 15.42 -1.04 2.61
CA ASP A 147 15.93 -1.66 1.37
C ASP A 147 15.08 -2.86 0.91
N ALA A 148 15.40 -3.43 -0.26
CA ALA A 148 14.68 -4.53 -0.87
C ALA A 148 14.67 -5.79 0.01
N ALA A 149 15.80 -6.17 0.62
CA ALA A 149 15.87 -7.36 1.48
C ALA A 149 14.99 -7.20 2.71
N GLN A 150 15.03 -6.02 3.30
CA GLN A 150 14.21 -5.55 4.39
C GLN A 150 12.70 -5.53 4.06
N MET A 151 12.32 -5.19 2.83
CA MET A 151 10.93 -5.27 2.35
C MET A 151 10.48 -6.72 2.18
N ILE A 152 11.32 -7.58 1.60
CA ILE A 152 11.04 -9.02 1.44
C ILE A 152 10.81 -9.66 2.81
N GLU A 153 11.69 -9.41 3.77
CA GLU A 153 11.58 -9.94 5.13
C GLU A 153 10.26 -9.52 5.79
N ALA A 154 9.86 -8.25 5.66
CA ALA A 154 8.60 -7.76 6.20
C ALA A 154 7.40 -8.52 5.61
N GLY A 155 7.34 -8.62 4.27
CA GLY A 155 6.25 -9.34 3.63
C GLY A 155 6.21 -10.83 3.98
N GLN A 156 7.37 -11.49 4.04
CA GLN A 156 7.46 -12.90 4.43
C GLN A 156 6.99 -13.15 5.87
N ARG A 157 7.25 -12.24 6.82
CA ARG A 157 6.71 -12.35 8.20
C ARG A 157 5.19 -12.27 8.23
N VAL A 158 4.58 -11.34 7.48
CA VAL A 158 3.11 -11.23 7.36
C VAL A 158 2.53 -12.54 6.80
N LYS A 159 3.15 -13.09 5.76
CA LYS A 159 2.74 -14.34 5.14
C LYS A 159 2.91 -15.54 6.07
N ALA A 160 4.00 -15.63 6.81
CA ALA A 160 4.25 -16.70 7.78
C ALA A 160 3.21 -16.69 8.92
N ALA A 161 2.71 -15.51 9.31
CA ALA A 161 1.59 -15.36 10.25
C ALA A 161 0.21 -15.66 9.62
N ASN A 162 0.17 -16.10 8.36
CA ASN A 162 -1.04 -16.36 7.57
C ASN A 162 -1.96 -15.13 7.42
N LEU A 163 -1.41 -13.91 7.48
CA LEU A 163 -2.16 -12.68 7.21
C LEU A 163 -2.22 -12.42 5.70
N PHE A 164 -3.29 -11.78 5.24
CA PHE A 164 -3.40 -11.33 3.86
C PHE A 164 -2.45 -10.14 3.63
N LEU A 165 -1.44 -10.34 2.80
CA LEU A 165 -0.50 -9.28 2.44
C LEU A 165 -0.93 -8.62 1.13
N SER A 166 -1.18 -7.30 1.18
CA SER A 166 -1.45 -6.47 0.01
C SER A 166 -0.32 -5.47 -0.18
N VAL A 167 0.38 -5.53 -1.31
CA VAL A 167 1.59 -4.72 -1.57
C VAL A 167 1.32 -3.72 -2.68
N THR A 168 1.78 -2.49 -2.50
CA THR A 168 1.70 -1.43 -3.53
C THR A 168 3.07 -1.12 -4.11
N ALA A 169 3.17 -1.04 -5.43
CA ALA A 169 4.33 -0.52 -6.17
C ALA A 169 3.91 0.68 -7.04
N LEU A 170 4.85 1.56 -7.38
CA LEU A 170 4.58 2.81 -8.10
C LEU A 170 5.36 2.90 -9.40
N LEU A 171 4.64 2.91 -10.51
CA LEU A 171 5.23 3.21 -11.81
C LEU A 171 5.72 4.67 -11.85
N GLY A 172 6.89 4.86 -12.43
CA GLY A 172 7.58 6.12 -12.68
C GLY A 172 8.29 6.68 -11.47
N ILE A 173 8.26 6.02 -10.31
CA ILE A 173 8.92 6.52 -9.09
C ILE A 173 10.44 6.63 -9.23
N ALA A 174 11.02 5.87 -10.16
CA ALA A 174 12.45 5.87 -10.45
C ALA A 174 12.88 6.95 -11.47
N GLY A 175 11.92 7.69 -12.04
CA GLY A 175 12.18 8.56 -13.19
C GLY A 175 12.47 7.77 -14.48
N ALA A 176 12.59 8.48 -15.59
CA ALA A 176 12.82 7.89 -16.91
C ALA A 176 14.14 7.09 -16.99
N THR A 177 15.20 7.57 -16.34
CA THR A 177 16.55 7.01 -16.44
C THR A 177 16.69 5.64 -15.79
N LEU A 178 16.08 5.42 -14.61
CA LEU A 178 16.22 4.16 -13.85
C LEU A 178 14.98 3.25 -13.97
N SER A 179 14.10 3.54 -14.91
CA SER A 179 12.80 2.90 -15.05
C SER A 179 12.90 1.38 -15.25
N GLN A 180 13.85 0.91 -16.06
CA GLN A 180 13.98 -0.53 -16.37
C GLN A 180 14.59 -1.32 -15.21
N GLU A 181 15.61 -0.79 -14.54
CA GLU A 181 16.22 -1.38 -13.34
C GLU A 181 15.20 -1.44 -12.21
N HIS A 182 14.44 -0.36 -12.01
CA HIS A 182 13.33 -0.32 -11.08
C HIS A 182 12.28 -1.37 -11.39
N ALA A 183 11.80 -1.46 -12.63
CA ALA A 183 10.78 -2.44 -13.02
C ALA A 183 11.22 -3.87 -12.75
N LYS A 184 12.42 -4.22 -13.22
CA LYS A 184 13.01 -5.55 -13.05
C LYS A 184 13.15 -5.92 -11.57
N ALA A 185 13.78 -5.04 -10.79
CA ALA A 185 14.00 -5.29 -9.36
C ALA A 185 12.69 -5.37 -8.59
N THR A 186 11.70 -4.52 -8.93
CA THR A 186 10.37 -4.55 -8.30
C THR A 186 9.63 -5.87 -8.57
N GLY A 187 9.66 -6.35 -9.82
CA GLY A 187 9.10 -7.67 -10.16
C GLY A 187 9.75 -8.79 -9.35
N GLN A 188 11.08 -8.78 -9.24
CA GLN A 188 11.84 -9.78 -8.47
C GLN A 188 11.54 -9.72 -6.97
N VAL A 189 11.49 -8.52 -6.37
CA VAL A 189 11.18 -8.32 -4.95
C VAL A 189 9.76 -8.78 -4.63
N LEU A 190 8.78 -8.43 -5.47
CA LEU A 190 7.40 -8.91 -5.31
C LEU A 190 7.31 -10.44 -5.40
N SER A 191 8.06 -11.05 -6.32
CA SER A 191 8.14 -12.52 -6.46
C SER A 191 8.72 -13.16 -5.20
N ALA A 192 9.81 -12.63 -4.65
CA ALA A 192 10.41 -13.14 -3.41
C ALA A 192 9.50 -12.95 -2.19
N MET A 193 8.64 -11.93 -2.22
CA MET A 193 7.70 -11.61 -1.14
C MET A 193 6.41 -12.44 -1.16
N GLU A 194 5.98 -12.91 -2.34
CA GLU A 194 4.74 -13.69 -2.54
C GLU A 194 3.47 -13.05 -1.94
N PRO A 195 3.16 -11.76 -2.20
CA PRO A 195 1.95 -11.13 -1.67
C PRO A 195 0.68 -11.79 -2.19
N ASN A 196 -0.39 -11.74 -1.40
CA ASN A 196 -1.70 -12.20 -1.84
C ASN A 196 -2.29 -11.29 -2.92
N GLN A 197 -1.93 -10.01 -2.88
CA GLN A 197 -2.36 -8.99 -3.83
C GLN A 197 -1.25 -7.98 -4.07
N THR A 198 -0.97 -7.69 -5.33
CA THR A 198 -0.07 -6.63 -5.80
C THR A 198 -0.91 -5.58 -6.50
N GLY A 199 -0.87 -4.35 -5.99
CA GLY A 199 -1.39 -3.16 -6.66
C GLY A 199 -0.25 -2.34 -7.27
N ILE A 200 -0.28 -2.15 -8.58
CA ILE A 200 0.66 -1.29 -9.30
C ILE A 200 -0.06 0.01 -9.63
N LEU A 201 0.31 1.09 -8.96
CA LEU A 201 -0.22 2.42 -9.20
C LEU A 201 0.75 3.20 -10.09
N THR A 202 0.34 4.37 -10.56
CA THR A 202 1.24 5.27 -11.30
C THR A 202 1.47 6.51 -10.46
N LEU A 203 2.72 6.94 -10.37
CA LEU A 203 3.10 8.15 -9.64
C LEU A 203 2.30 9.35 -10.17
N MET A 204 1.77 10.12 -9.23
CA MET A 204 1.17 11.44 -9.43
C MET A 204 2.03 12.42 -8.63
N LEU A 205 2.59 13.43 -9.30
CA LEU A 205 3.43 14.43 -8.63
C LEU A 205 2.56 15.38 -7.82
N LEU A 206 2.91 15.55 -6.55
CA LEU A 206 2.14 16.33 -5.58
C LEU A 206 2.89 17.62 -5.23
N LYS A 207 2.23 18.77 -5.39
CA LYS A 207 2.87 20.10 -5.20
C LYS A 207 3.58 20.28 -3.86
N ASN A 208 3.10 19.59 -2.82
CA ASN A 208 3.64 19.65 -1.47
C ASN A 208 4.77 18.65 -1.18
N THR A 209 5.39 18.05 -2.21
CA THR A 209 6.43 17.02 -2.02
C THR A 209 7.78 17.41 -2.63
N PRO A 210 8.91 16.97 -2.05
CA PRO A 210 10.23 17.20 -2.62
C PRO A 210 10.36 16.71 -4.07
N LEU A 211 9.77 15.55 -4.41
CA LEU A 211 9.86 15.00 -5.76
C LEU A 211 9.21 15.91 -6.82
N TYR A 212 8.12 16.60 -6.47
CA TYR A 212 7.55 17.63 -7.36
C TYR A 212 8.51 18.80 -7.58
N GLN A 213 9.23 19.24 -6.54
CA GLN A 213 10.20 20.32 -6.68
C GLN A 213 11.38 19.92 -7.55
N MET A 214 11.86 18.67 -7.42
CA MET A 214 12.90 18.12 -8.28
C MET A 214 12.47 18.06 -9.75
N GLU A 215 11.22 17.66 -10.03
CA GLU A 215 10.70 17.68 -11.40
C GLU A 215 10.64 19.11 -11.96
N ARG A 216 10.16 20.07 -11.17
CA ARG A 216 10.11 21.48 -11.55
C ARG A 216 11.49 22.09 -11.80
N ALA A 217 12.52 21.57 -11.13
CA ALA A 217 13.92 21.97 -11.32
C ALA A 217 14.62 21.25 -12.49
N GLY A 218 13.97 20.26 -13.12
CA GLY A 218 14.57 19.44 -14.18
C GLY A 218 15.53 18.36 -13.67
N GLU A 219 15.55 18.09 -12.36
CA GLU A 219 16.37 17.07 -11.71
C GLU A 219 15.71 15.68 -11.73
N PHE A 220 14.41 15.62 -12.00
CA PHE A 220 13.64 14.40 -12.13
C PHE A 220 12.74 14.45 -13.36
N GLU A 221 12.87 13.46 -14.24
CA GLU A 221 12.01 13.34 -15.42
C GLU A 221 11.03 12.19 -15.24
N LEU A 222 9.72 12.51 -15.21
CA LEU A 222 8.67 11.50 -15.14
C LEU A 222 8.51 10.79 -16.49
N PRO A 223 8.51 9.44 -16.55
CA PRO A 223 8.23 8.74 -17.80
C PRO A 223 6.87 9.14 -18.39
N ASN A 224 6.81 9.31 -19.71
CA ASN A 224 5.54 9.50 -20.40
C ASN A 224 4.67 8.22 -20.35
N GLN A 225 3.42 8.31 -20.85
CA GLN A 225 2.46 7.19 -20.83
C GLN A 225 3.02 5.87 -21.39
N TYR A 226 3.80 5.92 -22.48
CA TYR A 226 4.39 4.72 -23.08
C TYR A 226 5.60 4.22 -22.29
N GLY A 227 6.39 5.13 -21.70
CA GLY A 227 7.45 4.79 -20.75
C GLY A 227 6.89 4.01 -19.55
N MET A 228 5.80 4.49 -18.95
CA MET A 228 5.10 3.82 -17.85
C MET A 228 4.55 2.44 -18.23
N LEU A 229 4.08 2.26 -19.47
CA LEU A 229 3.64 0.95 -19.96
C LEU A 229 4.80 -0.01 -20.17
N ARG A 230 5.94 0.44 -20.71
CA ARG A 230 7.15 -0.38 -20.82
C ARG A 230 7.66 -0.79 -19.45
N GLU A 231 7.65 0.13 -18.50
CA GLU A 231 8.00 -0.15 -17.11
C GLU A 231 7.08 -1.21 -16.49
N LEU A 232 5.77 -1.06 -16.65
CA LEU A 232 4.78 -2.05 -16.22
C LEU A 232 5.01 -3.42 -16.87
N ARG A 233 5.28 -3.44 -18.18
CA ARG A 233 5.59 -4.67 -18.93
C ARG A 233 6.77 -5.40 -18.31
N THR A 234 7.91 -4.72 -18.15
CA THR A 234 9.14 -5.28 -17.56
C THR A 234 8.90 -5.76 -16.13
N MET A 235 8.12 -5.01 -15.35
CA MET A 235 7.77 -5.42 -13.98
C MET A 235 6.95 -6.71 -13.95
N VAL A 236 5.96 -6.85 -14.84
CA VAL A 236 5.14 -8.07 -14.96
C VAL A 236 5.95 -9.25 -15.51
N GLU A 237 6.85 -9.01 -16.46
CA GLU A 237 7.76 -10.02 -17.01
C GLU A 237 8.59 -10.67 -15.88
N HIS A 238 9.13 -9.86 -14.98
CA HIS A 238 9.91 -10.30 -13.83
C HIS A 238 9.07 -10.65 -12.58
N LEU A 239 7.73 -10.56 -12.66
CA LEU A 239 6.83 -10.98 -11.60
C LEU A 239 6.46 -12.45 -11.77
N ASP A 240 6.89 -13.28 -10.83
CA ASP A 240 6.65 -14.72 -10.78
C ASP A 240 6.05 -15.10 -9.43
N LEU A 241 4.73 -14.94 -9.31
CA LEU A 241 3.99 -15.31 -8.11
C LEU A 241 3.43 -16.72 -8.25
N LYS A 242 3.58 -17.54 -7.22
CA LYS A 242 2.93 -18.86 -7.16
C LYS A 242 1.41 -18.75 -7.11
N LYS A 243 0.91 -17.74 -6.39
CA LYS A 243 -0.53 -17.45 -6.28
C LYS A 243 -0.75 -16.04 -5.77
N GLY A 244 -1.29 -15.17 -6.61
CA GLY A 244 -1.60 -13.79 -6.22
C GLY A 244 -2.55 -13.10 -7.18
N GLN A 245 -3.07 -11.95 -6.74
CA GLN A 245 -3.80 -11.03 -7.60
C GLN A 245 -2.87 -9.92 -8.05
N LEU A 246 -2.93 -9.56 -9.33
CA LEU A 246 -2.24 -8.40 -9.90
C LEU A 246 -3.28 -7.38 -10.34
N GLN A 247 -3.16 -6.15 -9.86
CA GLN A 247 -4.05 -5.06 -10.20
C GLN A 247 -3.24 -3.83 -10.59
N SER A 248 -3.61 -3.22 -11.71
CA SER A 248 -3.17 -1.90 -12.15
C SER A 248 -4.39 -1.17 -12.69
N ASN A 249 -5.40 -0.99 -11.84
CA ASN A 249 -6.71 -0.44 -12.20
C ASN A 249 -7.09 0.76 -11.34
N HIS A 250 -6.12 1.33 -10.63
CA HIS A 250 -6.32 2.55 -9.86
C HIS A 250 -6.64 3.73 -10.79
N ALA A 251 -7.26 4.78 -10.25
CA ALA A 251 -7.61 5.97 -11.02
C ALA A 251 -6.37 6.60 -11.69
N SER A 252 -5.19 6.46 -11.09
CA SER A 252 -3.90 6.92 -11.63
C SER A 252 -3.40 6.17 -12.86
N ASN A 253 -3.82 4.92 -13.10
CA ASN A 253 -3.22 4.09 -14.15
C ASN A 253 -3.77 4.42 -15.55
N TYR A 254 -2.89 4.35 -16.56
CA TYR A 254 -3.22 4.51 -17.98
C TYR A 254 -3.94 3.31 -18.60
N LEU A 255 -3.56 2.09 -18.19
CA LEU A 255 -4.11 0.84 -18.68
C LEU A 255 -4.64 0.05 -17.48
N ALA A 256 -5.92 -0.30 -17.51
CA ALA A 256 -6.56 -1.07 -16.45
C ALA A 256 -6.23 -2.56 -16.57
N ILE A 257 -5.59 -3.13 -15.56
CA ILE A 257 -5.32 -4.58 -15.46
C ILE A 257 -5.90 -5.13 -14.16
N ASN A 258 -6.54 -6.29 -14.24
CA ASN A 258 -6.98 -7.09 -13.11
C ASN A 258 -6.81 -8.58 -13.46
N ALA A 259 -5.88 -9.25 -12.80
CA ALA A 259 -5.39 -10.57 -13.22
C ALA A 259 -5.10 -11.48 -12.01
N ARG A 260 -5.12 -12.79 -12.25
CA ARG A 260 -4.68 -13.82 -11.29
C ARG A 260 -3.38 -14.44 -11.76
N MET A 261 -2.33 -14.34 -10.95
CA MET A 261 -1.00 -14.89 -11.23
C MET A 261 -0.87 -16.33 -10.68
N PRO A 262 -0.18 -17.24 -11.39
CA PRO A 262 0.51 -17.03 -12.66
C PRO A 262 -0.40 -17.20 -13.90
N ARG A 263 -1.63 -17.68 -13.71
CA ARG A 263 -2.56 -18.09 -14.78
C ARG A 263 -2.72 -17.05 -15.90
N ASP A 264 -2.85 -15.78 -15.54
CA ASP A 264 -3.21 -14.71 -16.47
C ASP A 264 -1.95 -13.93 -16.96
N LYS A 265 -0.73 -14.35 -16.63
CA LYS A 265 0.52 -13.61 -16.90
C LYS A 265 0.70 -13.27 -18.38
N GLU A 266 0.62 -14.28 -19.25
CA GLU A 266 0.78 -14.10 -20.70
C GLU A 266 -0.29 -13.19 -21.29
N ALA A 267 -1.53 -13.31 -20.82
CA ALA A 267 -2.63 -12.44 -21.24
C ALA A 267 -2.40 -10.97 -20.83
N VAL A 268 -1.83 -10.74 -19.64
CA VAL A 268 -1.46 -9.40 -19.18
C VAL A 268 -0.34 -8.81 -20.04
N LEU A 269 0.72 -9.58 -20.32
CA LEU A 269 1.82 -9.13 -21.18
C LEU A 269 1.32 -8.78 -22.59
N ALA A 270 0.50 -9.64 -23.19
CA ALA A 270 -0.10 -9.39 -24.50
C ALA A 270 -0.99 -8.12 -24.50
N ALA A 271 -1.78 -7.90 -23.44
CA ALA A 271 -2.59 -6.69 -23.33
C ALA A 271 -1.75 -5.41 -23.23
N ILE A 272 -0.61 -5.46 -22.53
CA ILE A 272 0.33 -4.34 -22.46
C ILE A 272 0.99 -4.11 -23.83
N ASP A 273 1.38 -5.18 -24.54
CA ASP A 273 1.98 -5.09 -25.87
C ASP A 273 1.02 -4.50 -26.92
N GLN A 274 -0.26 -4.87 -26.88
CA GLN A 274 -1.31 -4.24 -27.70
C GLN A 274 -1.47 -2.75 -27.39
N ALA A 275 -1.42 -2.38 -26.11
CA ALA A 275 -1.49 -0.98 -25.70
C ALA A 275 -0.27 -0.17 -26.16
N LEU A 276 0.94 -0.75 -26.08
CA LEU A 276 2.18 -0.18 -26.60
C LEU A 276 2.14 -0.01 -28.13
N ALA A 277 1.48 -0.93 -28.85
CA ALA A 277 1.24 -0.84 -30.29
C ALA A 277 0.14 0.14 -30.68
N GLY A 278 -0.50 0.83 -29.72
CA GLY A 278 -1.58 1.79 -29.96
C GLY A 278 -2.93 1.16 -30.31
N GLN A 279 -3.08 -0.16 -30.11
CA GLN A 279 -4.32 -0.90 -30.42
C GLN A 279 -5.34 -0.79 -29.28
N THR A 280 -4.89 -0.43 -28.08
CA THR A 280 -5.74 -0.21 -26.90
C THR A 280 -5.72 1.25 -26.52
N ARG A 281 -6.91 1.85 -26.36
CA ARG A 281 -7.03 3.24 -25.91
C ARG A 281 -6.61 3.36 -24.44
N LEU A 282 -5.63 4.22 -24.18
CA LEU A 282 -5.19 4.55 -22.82
C LEU A 282 -6.13 5.57 -22.17
N LYS A 283 -6.22 5.53 -20.85
CA LYS A 283 -6.87 6.60 -20.07
C LYS A 283 -6.11 7.91 -20.31
N PRO A 284 -6.79 8.99 -20.73
CA PRO A 284 -6.12 10.27 -20.95
C PRO A 284 -5.73 10.93 -19.62
N GLU A 285 -4.71 11.79 -19.65
CA GLU A 285 -4.12 12.39 -18.44
C GLU A 285 -5.14 13.12 -17.56
N TYR A 286 -6.06 13.88 -18.17
CA TYR A 286 -7.08 14.65 -17.44
C TYR A 286 -8.12 13.78 -16.70
N LEU A 287 -8.15 12.46 -16.94
CA LEU A 287 -9.00 11.51 -16.21
C LEU A 287 -8.24 10.71 -15.14
N ARG A 288 -6.92 10.92 -14.99
CA ARG A 288 -6.14 10.32 -13.91
C ARG A 288 -6.37 11.07 -12.60
N ALA A 289 -6.44 10.33 -11.50
CA ALA A 289 -6.64 10.89 -10.16
C ALA A 289 -5.93 10.06 -9.08
N LEU A 290 -5.76 10.68 -7.91
CA LEU A 290 -5.29 10.06 -6.67
C LEU A 290 -6.44 9.52 -5.84
#